data_AF-A0A9D6F575-F1
#
_entry.id   AF-A0A9D6F575-F1
#
_cell.length_a   1.000
_cell.length_b   1.000
_cell.length_c   1.000
_cell.angle_alpha   90.00
_cell.angle_beta   90.00
_cell.angle_gamma   90.00
#
_symmetry.space_group_name_H-M   'P 1'
#
loop_
_entity.id
_entity.type
_entity.pdbx_description
1 polymer ?
#
loop_
_entity_poly.entity_id
_entity_poly.type
_entity_poly.pdbx_seq_one_letter_code
_entity_poly.pdbx_strand_id
1 'polypeptide(L)' 'MATIQIRDEKKYTKAIGLLFEMGGLFRTKPTRQLVVGPFQLQVLREAGLVPHANGAKKRGKKKA' A
#
# COMPACT_ATOMS: atom_id res chain seq x y z
N MET A 1 1.31 -1.25 11.47
CA MET A 1 0.65 -0.64 10.29
C MET A 1 1.63 -0.62 9.13
N ALA A 2 1.20 -1.04 7.94
CA ALA A 2 2.03 -1.05 6.74
C ALA A 2 1.73 0.16 5.87
N THR A 3 2.75 0.75 5.26
CA THR A 3 2.58 1.82 4.26
C THR A 3 2.90 1.25 2.89
N ILE A 4 1.94 1.31 1.98
CA ILE A 4 2.09 0.89 0.59
C ILE A 4 2.02 2.10 -0.32
N GLN A 5 2.88 2.15 -1.33
CA GLN A 5 2.80 3.16 -2.38
C GLN A 5 2.28 2.51 -3.65
N ILE A 6 1.14 2.99 -4.14
CA ILE A 6 0.56 2.54 -5.40
C ILE A 6 0.73 3.68 -6.40
N ARG A 7 1.64 3.51 -7.36
CA ARG A 7 1.92 4.53 -8.39
C ARG A 7 0.82 4.62 -9.44
N ASP A 8 0.25 3.46 -9.77
CA ASP A 8 -0.81 3.32 -10.75
C ASP A 8 -2.14 3.83 -10.17
N GLU A 9 -2.75 4.78 -10.85
CA GLU A 9 -3.96 5.44 -10.40
C GLU A 9 -5.17 4.51 -10.40
N LYS A 10 -5.30 3.63 -11.39
CA LYS A 10 -6.40 2.66 -11.47
C LYS A 10 -6.31 1.66 -10.33
N LYS A 11 -5.11 1.16 -10.02
CA LYS A 11 -4.88 0.28 -8.87
C LYS A 11 -5.10 0.99 -7.54
N TYR A 12 -4.75 2.27 -7.45
CA TYR A 12 -4.92 3.07 -6.24
C TYR A 12 -6.42 3.26 -5.91
N THR A 13 -7.23 3.65 -6.90
CA THR A 13 -8.68 3.80 -6.71
C THR A 13 -9.35 2.47 -6.39
N LYS A 14 -8.96 1.37 -7.06
CA LYS A 14 -9.45 0.02 -6.72
C LYS A 14 -9.06 -0.41 -5.32
N ALA A 15 -7.84 -0.11 -4.87
CA ALA A 15 -7.39 -0.41 -3.52
C ALA A 15 -8.20 0.35 -2.47
N ILE A 16 -8.49 1.63 -2.71
CA ILE A 16 -9.36 2.42 -1.82
C ILE A 16 -10.77 1.82 -1.77
N GLY A 17 -11.37 1.50 -2.92
CA GLY A 17 -12.70 0.88 -2.97
C GLY A 17 -12.77 -0.41 -2.17
N LEU A 18 -11.78 -1.29 -2.35
CA LEU A 18 -11.71 -2.56 -1.64
C LEU A 18 -11.47 -2.37 -0.12
N LEU A 19 -10.70 -1.35 0.28
CA LEU A 19 -10.54 -0.98 1.69
C LEU A 19 -11.84 -0.43 2.31
N PHE A 20 -12.65 0.30 1.53
CA PHE A 20 -13.97 0.75 1.96
C PHE A 20 -14.95 -0.42 2.14
N GLU A 21 -14.97 -1.36 1.19
CA GLU A 21 -15.84 -2.56 1.25
C GLU A 21 -15.51 -3.46 2.45
N MET A 22 -14.23 -3.64 2.78
CA MET A 22 -13.81 -4.43 3.93
C MET A 22 -14.16 -3.80 5.29
N GLY A 23 -14.39 -2.48 5.31
CA GLY A 23 -14.50 -1.73 6.55
C GLY A 23 -13.18 -1.67 7.33
N GLY A 24 -13.13 -0.74 8.28
CA GLY A 24 -11.98 -0.55 9.17
C GLY A 24 -11.10 0.65 8.83
N LEU A 25 -10.02 0.79 9.59
CA LEU A 25 -9.25 2.03 9.68
C LEU A 25 -8.06 2.00 8.72
N PHE A 26 -8.13 2.81 7.65
CA PHE A 26 -7.01 3.07 6.75
C PHE A 26 -6.78 4.58 6.60
N ARG A 27 -5.58 4.98 6.18
CA ARG A 27 -5.25 6.39 5.89
C ARG A 27 -4.65 6.54 4.51
N THR A 28 -5.11 7.53 3.77
CA THR A 28 -4.54 7.96 2.50
C THR A 28 -3.51 9.06 2.74
N LYS A 29 -2.50 9.18 1.87
CA LYS A 29 -1.55 10.30 1.84
C LYS A 29 -1.47 10.91 0.43
N PRO A 30 -1.08 12.19 0.29
CA PRO A 30 -1.01 12.89 -1.00
C PRO A 30 -0.12 12.18 -2.04
N THR A 31 0.90 11.46 -1.58
CA THR A 31 1.85 10.73 -2.43
C THR A 31 1.34 9.38 -2.94
N ARG A 32 0.01 9.19 -3.01
CA ARG A 32 -0.65 7.91 -3.34
C ARG A 32 -0.17 6.75 -2.47
N GLN A 33 0.05 7.06 -1.18
CA GLN A 33 0.38 6.05 -0.18
C GLN A 33 -0.87 5.70 0.62
N LEU A 34 -1.05 4.41 0.89
CA LEU A 34 -2.07 3.90 1.79
C LEU A 34 -1.39 3.34 3.03
N VAL A 35 -1.86 3.75 4.20
CA VAL A 35 -1.50 3.16 5.48
C VAL A 35 -2.61 2.21 5.87
N VAL A 36 -2.30 0.92 5.91
CA VAL A 36 -3.26 -0.16 6.08
C VAL A 36 -2.83 -1.11 7.20
N GLY A 37 -3.80 -1.82 7.77
CA GLY A 37 -3.55 -2.94 8.68
C GLY A 37 -2.88 -4.13 7.97
N PRO A 38 -2.30 -5.08 8.73
CA PRO A 38 -1.69 -6.29 8.16
C PRO A 38 -2.71 -7.15 7.39
N PHE A 39 -3.94 -7.28 7.89
CA PHE A 39 -5.03 -7.99 7.21
C PHE A 39 -5.38 -7.33 5.86
N GLN A 40 -5.61 -6.01 5.88
CA GLN A 40 -5.90 -5.23 4.68
C GLN A 40 -4.77 -5.31 3.64
N LEU A 41 -3.51 -5.29 4.08
CA LEU A 41 -2.35 -5.47 3.21
C LEU A 41 -2.38 -6.82 2.50
N GLN A 42 -2.73 -7.90 3.21
CA GLN A 42 -2.80 -9.23 2.65
C GLN A 42 -3.89 -9.30 1.57
N VAL A 43 -5.08 -8.78 1.84
CA VAL A 43 -6.17 -8.77 0.85
C VAL A 43 -5.79 -7.94 -0.39
N LEU A 44 -5.14 -6.78 -0.22
CA LEU A 44 -4.68 -5.99 -1.36
C LEU A 44 -3.58 -6.68 -2.18
N ARG A 45 -2.79 -7.58 -1.57
CA ARG A 45 -1.82 -8.43 -2.29
C ARG A 45 -2.50 -9.55 -3.06
N GLU A 46 -3.45 -10.23 -2.43
CA GLU A 46 -4.26 -11.28 -3.06
C GLU A 46 -5.06 -10.71 -4.25
N ALA A 47 -5.54 -9.48 -4.13
CA ALA A 47 -6.20 -8.75 -5.22
C ALA A 47 -5.23 -8.22 -6.30
N GLY A 48 -3.91 -8.39 -6.16
CA GLY A 48 -2.90 -7.90 -7.10
C GLY A 48 -2.80 -6.37 -7.21
N LEU A 49 -3.34 -5.64 -6.23
CA LEU A 49 -3.41 -4.17 -6.20
C LEU A 49 -2.15 -3.53 -5.64
N VAL A 50 -1.43 -4.24 -4.77
CA VAL A 50 -0.10 -3.84 -4.32
C VAL A 50 0.95 -4.59 -5.13
N PRO A 51 2.01 -3.94 -5.61
CA PRO A 51 3.19 -4.69 -6.06
C PRO A 51 3.64 -5.61 -4.91
N HIS A 52 3.99 -6.87 -5.23
CA HIS A 52 4.72 -7.73 -4.31
C HIS A 52 5.79 -6.86 -3.65
N ALA A 53 5.83 -6.86 -2.32
CA ALA A 53 6.79 -6.08 -1.56
C ALA A 53 8.19 -6.65 -1.81
N ASN A 54 8.73 -6.39 -3.01
CA ASN A 54 10.15 -6.51 -3.26
C ASN A 54 10.80 -5.52 -2.32
N GLY A 55 11.66 -6.11 -1.49
CA GLY A 55 12.10 -5.62 -0.21
C GLY A 55 12.35 -4.12 -0.17
N ALA A 56 12.08 -3.55 1.00
CA ALA A 56 12.81 -2.40 1.54
C ALA A 56 13.91 -1.94 0.59
N LYS A 57 13.64 -0.88 -0.19
CA LYS A 57 14.70 -0.18 -0.90
C LYS A 57 15.73 0.17 0.18
N LYS A 58 16.81 -0.62 0.24
CA LYS A 58 17.98 -0.36 1.07
C LYS A 58 18.31 1.09 0.83
N ARG A 59 17.99 1.93 1.81
CA ARG A 59 18.35 3.34 1.83
C ARG A 59 19.86 3.31 1.74
N GLY A 60 20.38 3.74 0.59
CA GLY A 60 21.80 3.65 0.27
C GLY A 60 22.61 4.18 1.45
N LYS A 61 23.62 3.40 1.86
CA LYS A 61 24.67 3.86 2.77
C LYS A 61 25.16 5.22 2.25
N LYS A 62 24.85 6.30 2.98
CA LYS A 62 25.54 7.57 2.81
C LYS A 62 26.98 7.30 3.24
N LYS A 63 27.91 7.20 2.28
CA LYS A 63 29.34 7.16 2.59
C LYS A 63 29.65 8.47 3.34
N ALA A 64 30.09 8.32 4.59
CA ALA A 64 30.85 9.34 5.30
C ALA A 64 32.33 9.15 4.92
#